data_AF-A0A6M2AXM4-F1
#
_entry.id   AF-A0A6M2AXM4-F1
#
_cell.length_a   1.000
_cell.length_b   1.000
_cell.length_c   1.000
_cell.angle_alpha   90.00
_cell.angle_beta   90.00
_cell.angle_gamma   90.00
#
_symmetry.space_group_name_H-M   'P 1'
#
loop_
_entity.id
_entity.type
_entity.pdbx_description
1 polymer ?
#
loop_
_entity_poly.entity_id
_entity_poly.type
_entity_poly.pdbx_seq_one_letter_code
_entity_poly.pdbx_strand_id
1 'polypeptide(L)'
;MNSTKVKLSNSKTSQQIGVIVSSIEKDFIDVSEIITQDRFPYLLCLPAENVVALLDFTNVSPYEIWYFDEEFKFSGKGFSLISSKGSFRIQTRAKYIVLWNRESQYYKKYGAFKCDEISLME
;
A
#
# COMPACT_ATOMS: atom_id res chain seq x y z
N MET A 1 4.57 10.83 -12.59
CA MET A 1 3.54 9.79 -12.31
C MET A 1 2.22 10.49 -12.05
N ASN A 2 1.16 10.06 -12.73
CA ASN A 2 -0.19 10.57 -12.53
C ASN A 2 -0.88 9.76 -11.42
N SER A 3 -1.68 10.42 -10.58
CA SER A 3 -2.49 9.72 -9.59
C SER A 3 -3.76 9.17 -10.23
N THR A 4 -4.06 7.90 -9.95
CA THR A 4 -5.31 7.24 -10.33
C THR A 4 -6.30 7.36 -9.17
N LYS A 5 -7.59 7.46 -9.47
CA LYS A 5 -8.60 7.49 -8.42
C LYS A 5 -9.04 6.09 -8.07
N VAL A 6 -9.09 5.78 -6.77
CA VAL A 6 -9.65 4.53 -6.25
C VAL A 6 -10.72 4.84 -5.21
N LYS A 7 -11.63 3.90 -5.04
CA LYS A 7 -12.65 3.93 -4.00
C LYS A 7 -12.18 3.11 -2.81
N LEU A 8 -12.14 3.70 -1.63
CA LEU A 8 -12.12 2.96 -0.37
C LEU A 8 -13.57 2.77 0.07
N SER A 9 -13.99 1.54 0.37
CA SER A 9 -15.37 1.24 0.76
C SER A 9 -15.42 0.46 2.05
N ASN A 10 -16.52 0.66 2.78
CA ASN A 10 -16.98 -0.22 3.84
C ASN A 10 -18.49 -0.37 3.76
N SER A 11 -19.05 -1.20 4.64
CA SER A 11 -20.51 -1.45 4.73
C SER A 11 -21.42 -0.21 4.78
N LYS A 12 -20.90 0.98 5.13
CA LYS A 12 -21.70 2.20 5.34
C LYS A 12 -21.44 3.29 4.31
N THR A 13 -20.20 3.40 3.83
CA THR A 13 -19.74 4.57 3.08
C THR A 13 -18.64 4.20 2.11
N SER A 14 -18.47 5.03 1.09
CA SER A 14 -17.31 4.98 0.21
C SER A 14 -16.65 6.35 0.11
N GLN A 15 -15.33 6.37 -0.02
CA GLN A 15 -14.54 7.58 -0.22
C GLN A 15 -13.61 7.42 -1.42
N GLN A 16 -13.54 8.45 -2.25
CA GLN A 16 -12.63 8.48 -3.39
C GLN A 16 -11.31 9.13 -2.99
N ILE A 17 -10.19 8.47 -3.31
CA ILE A 17 -8.84 8.96 -3.04
C ILE A 17 -7.99 8.87 -4.31
N GLY A 18 -6.95 9.71 -4.39
CA GLY A 18 -5.90 9.55 -5.40
C GLY A 18 -4.79 8.66 -4.86
N VAL A 19 -4.37 7.67 -5.65
CA VAL A 19 -3.23 6.78 -5.38
C VAL A 19 -2.24 6.83 -6.54
N ILE A 20 -0.97 6.55 -6.27
CA ILE A 20 0.02 6.26 -7.31
C ILE A 20 0.05 4.74 -7.51
N VAL A 21 -0.30 4.27 -8.70
CA VAL A 21 -0.32 2.84 -9.01
C VAL A 21 1.05 2.40 -9.52
N SER A 22 1.57 1.30 -8.98
CA SER A 22 2.83 0.69 -9.41
C SER A 22 2.62 -0.81 -9.62
N SER A 23 2.68 -1.24 -10.88
CA SER A 23 2.68 -2.68 -11.22
C SER A 23 4.11 -3.19 -11.18
N ILE A 24 4.35 -4.25 -10.42
CA ILE A 24 5.69 -4.76 -10.12
C ILE A 24 5.75 -6.22 -10.55
N GLU A 25 6.72 -6.55 -11.40
CA GLU A 25 6.94 -7.91 -11.90
C GLU A 25 8.18 -8.57 -11.26
N LYS A 26 8.48 -8.19 -10.02
CA LYS A 26 9.61 -8.69 -9.23
C LYS A 26 9.13 -9.34 -7.94
N ASP A 27 9.86 -10.35 -7.48
CA ASP A 27 9.66 -11.00 -6.20
C ASP A 27 10.34 -10.24 -5.04
N PHE A 28 11.54 -9.70 -5.28
CA PHE A 28 12.21 -8.77 -4.39
C PHE A 28 11.90 -7.32 -4.78
N ILE A 29 11.41 -6.56 -3.81
CA ILE A 29 10.88 -5.21 -4.02
C ILE A 29 11.55 -4.26 -3.04
N ASP A 30 12.44 -3.41 -3.53
CA ASP A 30 12.95 -2.27 -2.76
C ASP A 30 11.89 -1.16 -2.76
N VAL A 31 11.27 -0.93 -1.60
CA VAL A 31 10.18 0.04 -1.46
C VAL A 31 10.70 1.48 -1.59
N SER A 32 11.98 1.72 -1.31
CA SER A 32 12.59 3.05 -1.43
C SER A 32 12.70 3.50 -2.90
N GLU A 33 12.85 2.55 -3.83
CA GLU A 33 12.87 2.82 -5.27
C GLU A 33 11.48 3.15 -5.85
N ILE A 34 10.41 2.75 -5.16
CA ILE A 34 9.03 2.96 -5.60
C ILE A 34 8.48 4.32 -5.15
N ILE A 35 8.77 4.68 -3.90
CA ILE A 35 8.25 5.90 -3.29
C ILE A 35 8.99 7.11 -3.87
N THR A 36 8.36 7.78 -4.83
CA THR A 36 8.89 8.99 -5.49
C THR A 36 8.27 10.28 -4.97
N GLN A 37 7.13 10.17 -4.29
CA GLN A 37 6.31 11.25 -3.73
C GLN A 37 5.73 10.78 -2.41
N ASP A 38 6.05 11.48 -1.33
CA ASP A 38 5.67 11.13 0.04
C ASP A 38 4.24 11.53 0.41
N ARG A 39 3.57 12.30 -0.46
CA ARG A 39 2.23 12.86 -0.21
C ARG A 39 1.08 11.89 -0.48
N PHE A 40 1.18 11.08 -1.52
CA PHE A 40 0.09 10.20 -1.97
C PHE A 40 0.30 8.77 -1.47
N PRO A 41 -0.80 8.03 -1.19
CA PRO A 41 -0.70 6.60 -1.00
C PRO A 41 -0.29 5.90 -2.31
N TYR A 42 0.46 4.81 -2.21
CA TYR A 42 0.82 3.94 -3.34
C TYR A 42 -0.04 2.70 -3.34
N LEU A 43 -0.57 2.31 -4.49
CA LEU A 43 -1.16 1.00 -4.72
C LEU A 43 -0.14 0.15 -5.48
N LEU A 44 0.47 -0.81 -4.79
CA LEU A 44 1.35 -1.79 -5.40
C LEU A 44 0.50 -2.95 -5.91
N CYS A 45 0.65 -3.28 -7.19
CA CYS A 45 0.08 -4.46 -7.82
C CYS A 45 1.21 -5.47 -8.01
N LEU A 46 1.23 -6.52 -7.18
CA LEU A 46 2.24 -7.57 -7.18
C LEU A 46 1.86 -8.68 -8.16
N PRO A 47 2.83 -9.47 -8.67
CA PRO A 47 2.56 -10.44 -9.73
C PRO A 47 1.73 -11.65 -9.26
N ALA A 48 1.21 -12.43 -10.22
CA ALA A 48 0.20 -13.49 -10.05
C ALA A 48 0.66 -14.74 -9.28
N GLU A 49 -0.31 -15.62 -8.97
CA GLU A 49 -0.35 -16.72 -7.99
C GLU A 49 0.92 -17.59 -7.90
N ASN A 50 1.38 -17.86 -6.68
CA ASN A 50 2.50 -18.75 -6.26
C ASN A 50 3.86 -18.12 -5.89
N VAL A 51 4.06 -16.81 -6.06
CA VAL A 51 5.29 -16.16 -5.59
C VAL A 51 5.03 -15.43 -4.28
N VAL A 52 5.83 -15.73 -3.24
CA VAL A 52 5.92 -14.91 -2.03
C VAL A 52 6.82 -13.72 -2.36
N ALA A 53 6.26 -12.52 -2.35
CA ALA A 53 7.03 -11.30 -2.54
C ALA A 53 7.74 -10.91 -1.24
N LEU A 54 8.98 -10.42 -1.36
CA LEU A 54 9.79 -9.85 -0.29
C LEU A 54 9.89 -8.34 -0.50
N LEU A 55 9.15 -7.59 0.31
CA LEU A 55 9.21 -6.12 0.35
C LEU A 55 10.29 -5.69 1.34
N ASP A 56 11.27 -4.93 0.87
CA ASP A 56 12.30 -4.32 1.70
C ASP A 56 11.92 -2.87 2.02
N PHE A 57 11.61 -2.64 3.30
CA PHE A 57 11.28 -1.34 3.88
C PHE A 57 12.44 -0.77 4.69
N THR A 58 13.66 -1.30 4.53
CA THR A 58 14.85 -0.77 5.21
C THR A 58 15.00 0.73 4.88
N ASN A 59 15.05 1.56 5.91
CA ASN A 59 15.04 3.04 5.83
C ASN A 59 13.77 3.68 5.22
N VAL A 60 12.68 2.93 5.05
CA VAL A 60 11.39 3.44 4.57
C VAL A 60 10.41 3.52 5.73
N SER A 61 10.28 4.70 6.33
CA SER A 61 9.36 4.97 7.45
C SER A 61 8.96 6.45 7.48
N PRO A 62 7.81 6.82 8.08
CA PRO A 62 6.81 5.94 8.68
C PRO A 62 5.68 5.56 7.72
N TYR A 63 5.44 4.25 7.55
CA TYR A 63 4.41 3.74 6.66
C TYR A 63 3.45 2.80 7.37
N GLU A 64 2.15 2.96 7.10
CA GLU A 64 1.14 1.92 7.32
C GLU A 64 0.91 1.18 6.01
N ILE A 65 0.83 -0.14 6.10
CA ILE A 65 0.81 -1.05 4.96
C ILE A 65 -0.53 -1.78 5.03
N TRP A 66 -1.41 -1.57 4.06
CA TRP A 66 -2.69 -2.26 3.98
C TRP A 66 -2.61 -3.37 2.94
N TYR A 67 -2.98 -4.57 3.33
CA TYR A 67 -2.99 -5.74 2.45
C TYR A 67 -4.40 -6.00 1.95
N PHE A 68 -4.51 -6.33 0.67
CA PHE A 68 -5.74 -6.73 0.02
C PHE A 68 -5.53 -8.02 -0.76
N ASP A 69 -6.56 -8.86 -0.78
CA ASP A 69 -6.59 -10.09 -1.57
C ASP A 69 -6.94 -9.85 -3.03
N GLU A 70 -7.04 -10.92 -3.81
CA GLU A 70 -7.32 -10.91 -5.25
C GLU A 70 -8.67 -10.28 -5.62
N GLU A 71 -9.62 -10.29 -4.69
CA GLU A 71 -10.95 -9.68 -4.82
C GLU A 71 -10.97 -8.23 -4.28
N PHE A 72 -9.80 -7.65 -4.02
CA PHE A 72 -9.61 -6.33 -3.42
C PHE A 72 -10.21 -6.18 -2.01
N LYS A 73 -10.42 -7.27 -1.28
CA LYS A 73 -10.90 -7.23 0.11
C LYS A 73 -9.74 -7.04 1.06
N PHE A 74 -9.97 -6.23 2.09
CA PHE A 74 -8.98 -5.94 3.11
C PHE A 74 -8.65 -7.20 3.92
N SER A 75 -7.37 -7.60 3.93
CA SER A 75 -6.91 -8.81 4.61
C SER A 75 -6.05 -8.53 5.84
N GLY A 76 -5.57 -7.30 6.01
CA GLY A 76 -4.83 -6.91 7.21
C GLY A 76 -3.99 -5.66 7.04
N LYS A 77 -3.22 -5.34 8.09
CA LYS A 77 -2.28 -4.22 8.07
C LYS A 77 -0.96 -4.52 8.77
N GLY A 78 0.10 -3.89 8.28
CA GLY A 78 1.43 -3.85 8.87
C GLY A 78 1.93 -2.42 9.02
N PHE A 79 3.06 -2.26 9.69
CA PHE A 79 3.62 -0.94 9.97
C PHE A 79 5.14 -0.93 9.86
N SER A 80 5.68 0.04 9.12
CA SER A 80 7.07 0.47 9.22
C SER A 80 7.12 1.74 10.07
N LEU A 81 7.44 1.61 11.36
CA LEU A 81 7.27 2.71 12.32
C LEU A 81 8.50 3.59 12.50
N ILE A 82 9.70 3.00 12.41
CA ILE A 82 10.94 3.66 12.81
C ILE A 82 12.04 3.25 11.81
N SER A 83 12.78 4.23 11.28
CA SER A 83 14.02 3.97 10.58
C SER A 83 15.08 3.56 11.59
N SER A 84 15.48 2.29 11.57
CA SER A 84 16.64 1.80 12.33
C SER A 84 17.71 1.29 11.36
N LYS A 85 18.94 1.07 11.86
CA LYS A 85 20.01 0.48 11.05
C LYS A 85 19.75 -0.99 10.68
N GLY A 86 18.75 -1.63 11.27
CA GLY A 86 18.38 -3.02 10.99
C GLY A 86 17.52 -3.12 9.73
N SER A 87 17.66 -4.22 9.00
CA SER A 87 16.80 -4.51 7.85
C SER A 87 15.36 -4.73 8.29
N PHE A 88 14.39 -4.09 7.63
CA PHE A 88 12.97 -4.37 7.83
C PHE A 88 12.38 -4.92 6.53
N ARG A 89 12.05 -6.20 6.53
CA ARG A 89 11.55 -6.90 5.34
C ARG A 89 10.28 -7.65 5.66
N ILE A 90 9.34 -7.62 4.72
CA ILE A 90 8.05 -8.29 4.84
C ILE A 90 7.93 -9.31 3.71
N GLN A 91 7.68 -10.56 4.08
CA GLN A 91 7.23 -11.58 3.14
C GLN A 91 5.71 -11.56 3.08
N THR A 92 5.13 -11.50 1.88
CA THR A 92 3.68 -11.47 1.71
C THR A 92 3.24 -12.20 0.46
N ARG A 93 2.00 -12.69 0.51
CA ARG A 93 1.26 -13.23 -0.65
C ARG A 93 0.17 -12.28 -1.14
N ALA A 94 0.00 -11.12 -0.49
CA ALA A 94 -0.98 -10.13 -0.89
C ALA A 94 -0.71 -9.67 -2.31
N LYS A 95 -1.75 -9.61 -3.15
CA LYS A 95 -1.64 -9.15 -4.53
C LYS A 95 -1.66 -7.64 -4.62
N TYR A 96 -2.43 -7.00 -3.75
CA TYR A 96 -2.53 -5.57 -3.72
C TYR A 96 -2.14 -5.05 -2.34
N ILE A 97 -1.28 -4.03 -2.35
CA ILE A 97 -0.78 -3.42 -1.12
C ILE A 97 -0.92 -1.92 -1.25
N VAL A 98 -1.58 -1.29 -0.28
CA VAL A 98 -1.60 0.17 -0.19
C VAL A 98 -0.59 0.64 0.84
N LEU A 99 0.38 1.43 0.41
CA LEU A 99 1.36 2.08 1.28
C LEU A 99 0.90 3.49 1.63
N TRP A 100 0.76 3.75 2.93
CA TRP A 100 0.36 5.02 3.48
C TRP A 100 1.50 5.67 4.25
N ASN A 101 2.04 6.78 3.75
CA ASN A 101 2.93 7.60 4.57
C ASN A 101 2.13 8.21 5.73
N ARG A 102 2.45 7.84 6.97
CA ARG A 102 1.71 8.25 8.18
C ARG A 102 1.83 9.73 8.50
N GLU A 103 2.82 10.42 7.93
CA GLU A 103 3.02 11.86 8.10
C GLU A 103 2.29 12.69 7.04
N SER A 104 1.86 12.05 5.95
CA SER A 104 1.18 12.72 4.85
C SER A 104 -0.18 13.30 5.25
N GLN A 105 -0.57 14.39 4.57
CA GLN A 105 -1.92 14.95 4.72
C GLN A 105 -3.01 13.97 4.29
N TYR A 106 -2.72 13.11 3.31
CA TYR A 106 -3.63 12.05 2.87
C TYR A 106 -3.92 11.08 4.02
N TYR A 107 -2.90 10.59 4.70
CA TYR A 107 -3.09 9.69 5.83
C TYR A 107 -3.83 10.36 6.99
N LYS A 108 -3.54 11.64 7.30
CA LYS A 108 -4.29 12.38 8.33
C LYS A 108 -5.79 12.45 8.03
N LYS A 109 -6.16 12.52 6.76
CA LYS A 109 -7.56 12.59 6.32
C LYS A 109 -8.23 11.21 6.20
N TYR A 110 -7.50 10.21 5.73
CA TYR A 110 -8.07 8.93 5.29
C TYR A 110 -7.56 7.70 6.05
N GLY A 111 -6.43 7.79 6.75
CA GLY A 111 -5.77 6.65 7.41
C GLY A 111 -6.58 6.02 8.54
N ALA A 112 -7.54 6.74 9.12
CA ALA A 112 -8.47 6.20 10.12
C ALA A 112 -9.70 5.49 9.49
N PHE A 113 -9.82 5.49 8.16
CA PHE A 113 -10.93 4.85 7.47
C PHE A 113 -10.85 3.33 7.67
N LYS A 114 -11.89 2.75 8.27
CA LYS A 114 -12.05 1.29 8.36
C LYS A 114 -12.46 0.79 6.99
N CYS A 115 -11.47 0.38 6.20
CA CYS A 115 -11.64 -0.11 4.85
C CYS A 115 -11.98 -1.60 4.87
N ASP A 116 -13.04 -1.99 4.16
CA ASP A 116 -13.37 -3.39 3.94
C ASP A 116 -12.88 -3.84 2.55
N GLU A 117 -12.83 -2.93 1.57
CA GLU A 117 -12.41 -3.22 0.20
C GLU A 117 -11.96 -1.96 -0.55
N ILE A 118 -11.19 -2.16 -1.62
CA ILE A 118 -10.91 -1.12 -2.61
C ILE A 118 -11.55 -1.45 -3.96
N SER A 119 -11.86 -0.41 -4.74
CA SER A 119 -12.31 -0.56 -6.12
C SER A 119 -11.54 0.39 -7.02
N LEU A 120 -10.97 -0.14 -8.09
CA LEU A 120 -10.39 0.67 -9.16
C LEU A 120 -11.53 1.38 -9.90
N MET A 121 -11.33 2.66 -10.21
CA MET A 121 -12.27 3.40 -11.05
C MET A 121 -11.74 3.39 -12.48
N GLU A 122 -12.58 2.96 -13.42
CA GLU A 122 -12.34 3.05 -14.87
C GLU A 122 -12.29 4.52 -15.34
#